data_AF-A0A969D2G8-F1
#
_entry.id   AF-A0A969D2G8-F1
#
_cell.length_a   1.000
_cell.length_b   1.000
_cell.length_c   1.000
_cell.angle_alpha   90.00
_cell.angle_beta   90.00
_cell.angle_gamma   90.00
#
_symmetry.space_group_name_H-M   'P 1'
#
loop_
_entity.id
_entity.type
_entity.pdbx_description
1 polymer ?
#
loop_
_entity_poly.entity_id
_entity_poly.type
_entity_poly.pdbx_seq_one_letter_code
_entity_poly.pdbx_strand_id
1 'polypeptide(L)'
;MRPKPSFVHFYFLTFAWHQDQTIWIRIAPLIKGTFTLEKIPGKGGWTYVALPGLLPDRGQPFGWRRVRGRVDSHQLEAYKLMPMGDGKLFLPVKASVRKKLGKQEGDQVDVELYPDELPLSLPEELTLCLRQETGALDAFQALAE
;
A
#
# COMPACT_ATOMS: atom_id res chain seq x y z
N MET A 1 35.66 29.84 -32.54
CA MET A 1 35.78 28.37 -32.71
C MET A 1 35.29 27.71 -31.42
N ARG A 2 34.16 26.98 -31.47
CA ARG A 2 33.62 26.28 -30.30
C ARG A 2 34.30 24.91 -30.17
N PRO A 3 34.70 24.46 -28.98
CA PRO A 3 35.28 23.13 -28.83
C PRO A 3 34.20 22.07 -29.11
N LYS A 4 34.55 21.07 -29.92
CA LYS A 4 33.70 19.90 -30.17
C LYS A 4 33.57 19.09 -28.88
N PRO A 5 32.37 18.70 -28.46
CA PRO A 5 32.23 17.79 -27.33
C PRO A 5 32.77 16.41 -27.76
N SER A 6 33.68 15.90 -26.95
CA SER A 6 34.24 14.56 -27.05
C SER A 6 33.16 13.48 -26.92
N PHE A 7 33.26 12.46 -27.76
CA PHE A 7 32.34 11.33 -27.97
C PHE A 7 31.95 10.52 -26.70
N VAL A 8 32.56 10.80 -25.55
CA VAL A 8 32.35 10.11 -24.27
C VAL A 8 31.11 10.65 -23.52
N HIS A 9 30.61 11.84 -23.87
CA HIS A 9 29.48 12.46 -23.16
C HIS A 9 28.10 11.95 -23.58
N PHE A 10 28.00 11.19 -24.68
CA PHE A 10 26.71 10.70 -25.18
C PHE A 10 26.28 9.35 -24.61
N TYR A 11 27.19 8.58 -24.00
CA TYR A 11 26.87 7.24 -23.47
C TYR A 11 26.35 7.25 -22.02
N PHE A 12 26.55 8.33 -21.26
CA PHE A 12 26.09 8.40 -19.87
C PHE A 12 24.63 8.86 -19.72
N LEU A 13 24.00 9.36 -20.78
CA LEU A 13 22.63 9.89 -20.73
C LEU A 13 21.55 8.91 -21.20
N THR A 14 21.91 7.78 -21.81
CA THR A 14 20.94 6.73 -22.19
C THR A 14 20.79 5.63 -21.14
N PHE A 15 21.72 5.50 -20.19
CA PHE A 15 21.66 4.44 -19.17
C PHE A 15 20.81 4.80 -17.94
N ALA A 16 20.46 6.08 -17.76
CA ALA A 16 19.64 6.55 -16.65
C ALA A 16 18.12 6.52 -16.95
N TRP A 17 17.72 6.37 -18.22
CA TRP A 17 16.31 6.31 -18.67
C TRP A 17 15.75 4.87 -18.78
N HIS A 18 16.42 3.91 -18.15
CA HIS A 18 16.00 2.50 -18.12
C HIS A 18 16.04 1.86 -16.73
N GLN A 19 16.30 2.64 -15.68
CA GLN A 19 16.35 2.13 -14.30
C GLN A 19 15.14 2.53 -13.45
N ASP A 20 14.22 3.34 -13.99
CA ASP A 20 13.05 3.84 -13.25
C ASP A 20 11.79 2.97 -13.40
N GLN A 21 11.90 1.81 -14.07
CA GLN A 21 10.81 0.83 -14.21
C GLN A 21 10.97 -0.36 -13.26
N THR A 22 12.08 -0.46 -12.52
CA THR A 22 12.42 -1.63 -11.70
C THR A 22 12.06 -1.50 -10.21
N ILE A 23 11.67 -0.32 -9.73
CA ILE A 23 11.33 -0.11 -8.31
C ILE A 23 9.98 -0.74 -7.95
N TRP A 24 9.11 -1.02 -8.92
CA TRP A 24 7.75 -1.52 -8.68
C TRP A 24 7.62 -3.05 -8.54
N ILE A 25 8.69 -3.84 -8.77
CA ILE A 25 8.56 -5.31 -8.95
C ILE A 25 8.80 -6.13 -7.66
N ARG A 26 9.12 -5.52 -6.52
CA ARG A 26 9.55 -6.28 -5.31
C ARG A 26 8.75 -6.08 -4.02
N ILE A 27 7.54 -5.55 -4.07
CA ILE A 27 6.68 -5.58 -2.87
C ILE A 27 5.90 -6.90 -2.88
N ALA A 28 6.42 -7.90 -2.16
CA ALA A 28 5.67 -9.12 -1.89
C ALA A 28 4.37 -8.75 -1.15
N PRO A 29 3.24 -9.40 -1.48
CA PRO A 29 2.00 -9.16 -0.76
C PRO A 29 2.16 -9.53 0.71
N LEU A 30 1.57 -8.73 1.60
CA LEU A 30 1.47 -9.04 3.02
C LEU A 30 0.72 -10.35 3.25
N ILE A 31 -0.32 -10.56 2.45
CA ILE A 31 -1.10 -11.79 2.44
C ILE A 31 -1.75 -11.93 1.06
N LYS A 32 -1.74 -13.17 0.55
CA LYS A 32 -2.41 -13.55 -0.69
C LYS A 32 -3.00 -14.94 -0.53
N GLY A 33 -4.29 -15.09 -0.83
CA GLY A 33 -4.96 -16.37 -0.79
C GLY A 33 -6.47 -16.25 -0.83
N THR A 34 -7.12 -17.40 -0.74
CA THR A 34 -8.57 -17.51 -0.71
C THR A 34 -9.04 -17.67 0.73
N PHE A 35 -10.00 -16.85 1.15
CA PHE A 35 -10.51 -16.85 2.51
C PHE A 35 -12.04 -16.88 2.53
N THR A 36 -12.61 -17.37 3.62
CA THR A 36 -14.06 -17.40 3.82
C THR A 36 -14.55 -16.12 4.47
N LEU A 37 -15.69 -15.61 3.99
CA LEU A 37 -16.41 -14.52 4.64
C LEU A 37 -17.12 -15.02 5.89
N GLU A 38 -16.69 -14.53 7.04
CA GLU A 38 -17.29 -14.83 8.34
C GLU A 38 -18.14 -13.66 8.82
N LYS A 39 -19.09 -13.90 9.73
CA LYS A 39 -19.91 -12.85 10.33
C LYS A 39 -19.86 -12.93 11.84
N ILE A 40 -19.68 -11.77 12.47
CA ILE A 40 -19.77 -11.67 13.93
C ILE A 40 -21.22 -11.97 14.33
N PRO A 41 -21.48 -12.90 15.26
CA PRO A 41 -22.83 -13.21 15.72
C PRO A 41 -23.45 -11.99 16.41
N GLY A 42 -24.76 -11.79 16.21
CA GLY A 42 -25.51 -10.69 16.79
C GLY A 42 -26.09 -9.73 15.76
N LYS A 43 -27.08 -8.93 16.20
CA LYS A 43 -27.74 -7.95 15.35
C LYS A 43 -26.74 -6.85 14.97
N GLY A 44 -26.52 -6.67 13.66
CA GLY A 44 -25.56 -5.68 13.15
C GLY A 44 -24.11 -6.16 13.08
N GLY A 45 -23.85 -7.45 13.27
CA GLY A 45 -22.52 -8.03 13.13
C GLY A 45 -21.88 -7.74 11.77
N TRP A 46 -20.60 -7.37 11.81
CA TRP A 46 -19.80 -7.14 10.61
C TRP A 46 -19.50 -8.47 9.92
N THR A 47 -19.50 -8.46 8.59
CA THR A 47 -18.92 -9.56 7.81
C THR A 47 -17.47 -9.21 7.52
N TYR A 48 -16.58 -10.17 7.66
CA TYR A 48 -15.14 -9.96 7.58
C TYR A 48 -14.41 -11.18 7.01
N VAL A 49 -13.15 -10.97 6.68
CA VAL A 49 -12.18 -12.04 6.40
C VAL A 49 -11.16 -12.05 7.53
N ALA A 50 -10.97 -13.20 8.18
CA ALA A 50 -9.88 -13.40 9.12
C ALA A 50 -8.55 -13.54 8.35
N LEU A 51 -7.51 -12.81 8.77
CA LEU A 51 -6.20 -12.80 8.11
C LEU A 51 -5.15 -13.46 9.03
N PRO A 52 -5.11 -14.80 9.09
CA PRO A 52 -4.11 -15.51 9.89
C PRO A 52 -2.70 -15.19 9.36
N GLY A 53 -1.76 -14.98 10.28
CA GLY A 53 -0.37 -14.67 9.94
C GLY A 53 -0.08 -13.18 9.72
N LEU A 54 -1.10 -12.32 9.66
CA LEU A 54 -0.90 -10.88 9.64
C LEU A 54 -0.92 -10.30 11.05
N LEU A 55 0.24 -9.86 11.51
CA LEU A 55 0.38 -9.26 12.83
C LEU A 55 -0.09 -7.80 12.84
N PRO A 56 -0.64 -7.31 13.97
CA PRO A 56 -0.84 -5.89 14.24
C PRO A 56 0.42 -5.05 13.97
N ASP A 57 0.22 -3.82 13.54
CA ASP A 57 1.30 -2.85 13.50
C ASP A 57 1.57 -2.33 14.93
N ARG A 58 2.81 -2.53 15.41
CA ARG A 58 3.23 -2.10 16.76
C ARG A 58 3.45 -0.59 16.84
N GLY A 59 3.63 0.08 15.70
CA GLY A 59 3.78 1.53 15.64
C GLY A 59 2.45 2.29 15.70
N GLN A 60 1.32 1.63 15.43
CA GLN A 60 0.02 2.28 15.41
C GLN A 60 -0.74 2.12 16.73
N PRO A 61 -1.31 3.21 17.29
CA PRO A 61 -2.16 3.12 18.47
C PRO A 61 -3.35 2.20 18.17
N PHE A 62 -3.70 1.31 19.09
CA PHE A 62 -4.75 0.29 18.90
C PHE A 62 -4.43 -0.83 17.90
N GLY A 63 -3.19 -0.93 17.38
CA GLY A 63 -2.73 -2.10 16.62
C GLY A 63 -3.43 -2.34 15.27
N TRP A 64 -4.06 -1.33 14.69
CA TRP A 64 -4.60 -1.42 13.33
C TRP A 64 -3.48 -1.30 12.29
N ARG A 65 -3.68 -1.87 11.11
CA ARG A 65 -2.72 -1.81 10.00
C ARG A 65 -3.38 -1.27 8.75
N ARG A 66 -2.73 -0.35 8.04
CA ARG A 66 -3.19 0.13 6.73
C ARG A 66 -2.68 -0.77 5.62
N VAL A 67 -3.57 -1.10 4.70
CA VAL A 67 -3.27 -1.90 3.53
C VAL A 67 -3.94 -1.32 2.29
N ARG A 68 -3.35 -1.66 1.15
CA ARG A 68 -3.96 -1.50 -0.17
C ARG A 68 -4.01 -2.86 -0.85
N GLY A 69 -4.88 -3.05 -1.83
CA GLY A 69 -4.95 -4.33 -2.53
C GLY A 69 -6.31 -4.56 -3.14
N ARG A 70 -6.79 -5.81 -3.07
CA ARG A 70 -8.08 -6.19 -3.62
C ARG A 70 -8.73 -7.36 -2.89
N VAL A 71 -10.05 -7.42 -3.01
CA VAL A 71 -10.88 -8.57 -2.69
C VAL A 71 -11.66 -8.94 -3.94
N ASP A 72 -11.41 -10.11 -4.51
CA ASP A 72 -11.88 -10.52 -5.84
C ASP A 72 -11.59 -9.41 -6.89
N SER A 73 -12.63 -8.83 -7.46
CA SER A 73 -12.58 -7.73 -8.44
C SER A 73 -12.66 -6.33 -7.81
N HIS A 74 -12.78 -6.23 -6.48
CA HIS A 74 -12.92 -4.95 -5.79
C HIS A 74 -11.58 -4.43 -5.26
N GLN A 75 -11.17 -3.25 -5.74
CA GLN A 75 -9.98 -2.54 -5.27
C GLN A 75 -10.18 -1.98 -3.85
N LEU A 76 -9.16 -2.11 -3.01
CA LEU A 76 -9.06 -1.51 -1.69
C LEU A 76 -7.91 -0.49 -1.68
N GLU A 77 -8.25 0.74 -1.30
CA GLU A 77 -7.30 1.85 -1.15
C GLU A 77 -7.32 2.34 0.29
N ALA A 78 -6.13 2.52 0.89
CA ALA A 78 -5.96 3.01 2.27
C ALA A 78 -6.89 2.35 3.31
N TYR A 79 -7.03 1.01 3.22
CA TYR A 79 -7.98 0.27 4.04
C TYR A 79 -7.38 -0.11 5.40
N LYS A 80 -8.18 0.02 6.47
CA LYS A 80 -7.74 -0.31 7.83
C LYS A 80 -8.15 -1.74 8.20
N LEU A 81 -7.15 -2.55 8.54
CA LEU A 81 -7.33 -3.85 9.18
C LEU A 81 -7.44 -3.66 10.68
N MET A 82 -8.36 -4.41 11.29
CA MET A 82 -8.70 -4.27 12.71
C MET A 82 -8.22 -5.49 13.50
N PRO A 83 -7.71 -5.33 14.73
CA PRO A 83 -7.36 -6.46 15.59
C PRO A 83 -8.61 -7.20 16.08
N MET A 84 -8.53 -8.53 16.08
CA MET A 84 -9.58 -9.42 16.58
C MET A 84 -9.44 -9.72 18.09
N GLY A 85 -8.35 -9.28 18.71
CA GLY A 85 -8.05 -9.46 20.14
C GLY A 85 -7.18 -10.67 20.47
N ASP A 86 -7.11 -11.66 19.57
CA ASP A 86 -6.25 -12.85 19.68
C ASP A 86 -4.88 -12.68 18.98
N GLY A 87 -4.52 -11.42 18.68
CA GLY A 87 -3.31 -11.09 17.92
C GLY A 87 -3.45 -11.24 16.41
N LYS A 88 -4.63 -11.60 15.89
CA LYS A 88 -4.90 -11.60 14.45
C LYS A 88 -5.57 -10.30 14.01
N LEU A 89 -5.39 -9.99 12.73
CA LEU A 89 -6.13 -8.92 12.05
C LEU A 89 -7.28 -9.50 11.24
N PHE A 90 -8.32 -8.70 11.06
CA PHE A 90 -9.39 -9.00 10.11
C PHE A 90 -9.64 -7.84 9.16
N LEU A 91 -10.13 -8.19 7.96
CA LEU A 91 -10.56 -7.27 6.93
C LEU A 91 -12.09 -7.19 6.94
N PRO A 92 -12.69 -6.11 7.49
CA PRO A 92 -14.12 -5.90 7.36
C PRO A 92 -14.52 -5.78 5.89
N VAL A 93 -15.54 -6.51 5.44
CA VAL A 93 -16.07 -6.42 4.08
C VAL A 93 -17.45 -5.80 4.12
N LYS A 94 -17.55 -4.53 3.70
CA LYS A 94 -18.80 -3.74 3.74
C LYS A 94 -19.90 -4.40 2.93
N ALA A 95 -21.15 -4.24 3.36
CA ALA A 95 -22.31 -4.81 2.68
C ALA A 95 -22.43 -4.35 1.21
N SER A 96 -22.02 -3.12 0.88
CA SER A 96 -21.99 -2.62 -0.49
C SER A 96 -21.00 -3.38 -1.38
N VAL A 97 -19.83 -3.74 -0.85
CA VAL A 97 -18.82 -4.52 -1.56
C VAL A 97 -19.33 -5.95 -1.79
N ARG A 98 -19.85 -6.58 -0.74
CA ARG A 98 -20.45 -7.92 -0.82
C ARG A 98 -21.55 -8.01 -1.88
N LYS A 99 -22.45 -7.02 -1.92
CA LYS A 99 -23.49 -6.91 -2.96
C LYS A 99 -22.92 -6.79 -4.38
N LYS A 100 -21.85 -6.02 -4.57
CA LYS A 100 -21.19 -5.87 -5.88
C LYS A 100 -20.52 -7.17 -6.32
N LEU A 101 -19.94 -7.91 -5.38
CA LEU A 101 -19.29 -9.20 -5.64
C LEU A 101 -20.29 -10.37 -5.76
N GLY A 102 -21.55 -10.17 -5.33
CA GLY A 102 -22.53 -11.25 -5.24
C GLY A 102 -22.16 -12.29 -4.18
N LYS A 103 -21.47 -11.87 -3.11
CA LYS A 103 -20.92 -12.73 -2.06
C LYS A 103 -21.60 -12.47 -0.72
N GLN A 104 -21.70 -13.49 0.11
CA GLN A 104 -22.27 -13.44 1.46
C GLN A 104 -21.43 -14.23 2.47
N GLU A 105 -21.88 -14.23 3.72
CA GLU A 105 -21.30 -15.08 4.76
C GLU A 105 -21.25 -16.55 4.29
N GLY A 106 -20.11 -17.21 4.51
CA GLY A 106 -19.83 -18.57 4.06
C GLY A 106 -19.16 -18.66 2.68
N ASP A 107 -19.20 -17.61 1.88
CA ASP A 107 -18.57 -17.63 0.55
C ASP A 107 -17.07 -17.38 0.63
N GLN A 108 -16.35 -17.91 -0.35
CA GLN A 108 -14.93 -17.66 -0.54
C GLN A 108 -14.68 -16.42 -1.40
N VAL A 109 -13.64 -15.66 -1.01
CA VAL A 109 -13.12 -14.49 -1.72
C VAL A 109 -11.60 -14.56 -1.80
N ASP A 110 -11.05 -14.12 -2.93
CA ASP A 110 -9.62 -13.99 -3.14
C ASP A 110 -9.13 -12.65 -2.60
N VAL A 111 -8.18 -12.68 -1.68
CA VAL A 111 -7.62 -11.50 -1.03
C VAL A 111 -6.16 -11.38 -1.38
N GLU A 112 -5.75 -10.19 -1.81
CA GLU A 112 -4.35 -9.86 -2.06
C GLU A 112 -4.10 -8.46 -1.53
N LEU A 113 -3.29 -8.36 -0.47
CA LEU A 113 -3.03 -7.12 0.26
C LEU A 113 -1.55 -6.79 0.27
N TYR A 114 -1.24 -5.51 0.23
CA TYR A 114 0.08 -4.91 0.27
C TYR A 114 0.12 -3.84 1.36
N PRO A 115 1.32 -3.50 1.87
CA PRO A 115 1.46 -2.33 2.72
C PRO A 115 0.94 -1.09 1.98
N ASP A 116 0.21 -0.24 2.71
CA ASP A 116 -0.17 1.10 2.26
C ASP A 116 1.00 2.10 2.41
N GLU A 117 2.22 1.59 2.31
CA GLU A 117 3.47 2.34 2.23
C GLU A 117 3.74 2.59 0.75
N LEU A 118 2.88 3.40 0.12
CA LEU A 118 3.37 4.10 -1.06
C LEU A 118 4.40 5.09 -0.53
N PRO A 119 5.67 5.04 -0.97
CA PRO A 119 6.57 6.15 -0.69
C PRO A 119 5.85 7.39 -1.21
N LEU A 120 5.68 8.40 -0.33
CA LEU A 120 5.28 9.73 -0.73
C LEU A 120 6.37 10.21 -1.69
N SER A 121 6.21 9.90 -2.98
CA SER A 121 7.12 10.36 -4.00
C SER A 121 6.85 11.85 -4.13
N LEU A 122 7.74 12.63 -3.51
CA LEU A 122 7.79 14.08 -3.69
C LEU A 122 7.91 14.36 -5.19
N PRO A 123 6.96 15.08 -5.81
CA PRO A 123 7.11 15.52 -7.19
C PRO A 123 8.42 16.29 -7.38
N GLU A 124 9.01 16.18 -8.58
CA GLU A 124 10.29 16.82 -8.87
C GLU A 124 10.24 18.34 -8.69
N GLU A 125 9.14 18.97 -9.12
CA GLU A 125 8.91 20.40 -8.96
C GLU A 125 8.88 20.82 -7.48
N LEU A 126 8.21 20.05 -6.63
CA LEU A 126 8.13 20.33 -5.20
C LEU A 126 9.50 20.16 -4.53
N THR A 127 10.26 19.13 -4.92
CA THR A 127 11.62 18.89 -4.44
C THR A 127 12.56 20.03 -4.84
N LEU A 128 12.43 20.52 -6.08
CA LEU A 128 13.22 21.64 -6.59
C LEU A 128 12.95 22.91 -5.76
N CYS A 129 11.69 23.21 -5.47
CA CYS A 129 11.30 24.34 -4.62
C CYS A 129 11.84 24.19 -3.19
N LEU A 130 11.73 23.01 -2.59
CA LEU A 130 12.20 22.76 -1.21
C LEU A 130 13.72 22.86 -1.07
N ARG A 131 14.49 22.61 -2.13
CA ARG A 131 15.96 22.77 -2.12
C ARG A 131 16.42 24.22 -2.20
N GLN A 132 15.55 25.12 -2.64
CA GLN A 132 15.88 26.55 -2.73
C GLN A 132 15.85 27.24 -1.37
N GLU A 133 15.14 26.67 -0.39
CA GLU A 133 15.05 27.19 0.97
C GLU A 133 15.97 26.37 1.90
N THR A 134 16.78 27.05 2.72
CA THR A 134 17.79 26.36 3.54
C THR A 134 17.12 25.51 4.62
N GLY A 135 17.38 24.21 4.64
CA GLY A 135 16.85 23.26 5.63
C GLY A 135 15.38 22.86 5.44
N ALA A 136 14.69 23.38 4.42
CA ALA A 136 13.28 23.07 4.19
C ALA A 136 13.07 21.62 3.71
N LEU A 137 13.96 21.09 2.87
CA LEU A 137 13.91 19.70 2.44
C LEU A 137 14.14 18.73 3.62
N ASP A 138 15.13 19.00 4.46
CA ASP A 138 15.46 18.17 5.62
C ASP A 138 14.31 18.18 6.64
N ALA A 139 13.73 19.36 6.90
CA ALA A 139 12.57 19.50 7.77
C ALA A 139 11.33 18.77 7.21
N PHE A 140 11.08 18.84 5.90
CA PHE A 140 9.98 18.12 5.26
C PHE A 140 10.17 16.59 5.36
N GLN A 141 11.39 16.11 5.13
CA GLN A 141 11.71 14.68 5.24
C GLN A 141 11.58 14.17 6.68
N ALA A 142 11.86 15.00 7.68
CA ALA A 142 11.68 14.66 9.10
C ALA A 142 10.19 14.56 9.53
N LEU A 143 9.24 15.04 8.73
CA LEU A 143 7.80 14.93 9.01
C LEU A 143 7.16 13.62 8.50
N ALA A 144 7.91 12.77 7.79
CA ALA A 144 7.38 11.55 7.20
C ALA A 144 7.21 10.38 8.21
N GLU A 145 7.33 10.64 9.51
CA GLU A 145 7.09 9.70 10.62
C GLU A 145 5.70 9.83 11.24
#